data_AF-A0A3D3L1R0-F1
#
_entry.id   AF-A0A3D3L1R0-F1
#
_cell.length_a   1.000
_cell.length_b   1.000
_cell.length_c   1.000
_cell.angle_alpha   90.00
_cell.angle_beta   90.00
_cell.angle_gamma   90.00
#
_symmetry.space_group_name_H-M   'P 1'
#
loop_
_entity.id
_entity.type
_entity.pdbx_description
1 polymer ?
#
loop_
_entity_poly.entity_id
_entity_poly.type
_entity_poly.pdbx_seq_one_letter_code
_entity_poly.pdbx_strand_id
1 'polypeptide(L)'
;LDDGGDATMLVHKGVEFEAVGAVPAAATDESEEGRIFLDVLRASLREDPQRWTRIGARLRGVTEETTTGVHRLYQLAEQGKLLFPAINVNDSVT
;
A
#
# COMPACT_ATOMS: atom_id res chain seq x y z
N LEU A 1 6.48 10.59 -0.36
CA LEU A 1 6.25 11.19 0.96
C LEU A 1 4.95 10.59 1.45
N ASP A 2 5.00 9.96 2.60
CA ASP A 2 3.87 9.27 3.22
C ASP A 2 3.91 9.58 4.73
N ASP A 3 2.73 9.69 5.31
CA ASP A 3 2.48 10.03 6.72
C ASP A 3 1.33 9.12 7.18
N GLY A 4 1.71 8.01 7.80
CA GLY A 4 0.79 6.95 8.24
C GLY A 4 0.83 5.70 7.36
N GLY A 5 1.38 5.76 6.15
CA GLY A 5 1.63 4.61 5.29
C GLY A 5 0.46 4.21 4.36
N ASP A 6 -0.60 5.00 4.29
CA ASP A 6 -1.80 4.64 3.52
C ASP A 6 -1.58 4.74 2.00
N ALA A 7 -0.77 5.69 1.54
CA ALA A 7 -0.41 5.79 0.13
C ALA A 7 0.42 4.56 -0.29
N THR A 8 1.38 4.18 0.56
CA THR A 8 2.18 2.97 0.37
C THR A 8 1.31 1.72 0.37
N MET A 9 0.36 1.61 1.30
CA MET A 9 -0.56 0.47 1.40
C MET A 9 -1.43 0.34 0.16
N LEU A 10 -1.97 1.45 -0.36
CA LEU A 10 -2.80 1.44 -1.57
C LEU A 10 -2.04 0.93 -2.78
N VAL A 11 -0.77 1.35 -2.97
CA VAL A 11 0.07 0.85 -4.07
C VAL A 11 0.35 -0.64 -3.91
N HIS A 12 0.77 -1.09 -2.71
CA HIS A 12 1.12 -2.49 -2.48
C HIS A 12 -0.08 -3.42 -2.69
N LYS A 13 -1.24 -3.08 -2.11
CA LYS A 13 -2.47 -3.86 -2.27
C LYS A 13 -3.04 -3.78 -3.67
N GLY A 14 -2.92 -2.63 -4.33
CA GLY A 14 -3.27 -2.48 -5.74
C GLY A 14 -2.50 -3.45 -6.62
N VAL A 15 -1.17 -3.51 -6.49
CA VAL A 15 -0.32 -4.46 -7.24
C VAL A 15 -0.67 -5.91 -6.92
N GLU A 16 -0.86 -6.23 -5.64
CA GLU A 16 -1.25 -7.58 -5.19
C GLU A 16 -2.57 -8.03 -5.85
N PHE A 17 -3.61 -7.19 -5.81
CA PHE A 17 -4.91 -7.53 -6.34
C PHE A 17 -4.98 -7.49 -7.88
N GLU A 18 -4.19 -6.62 -8.52
CA GLU A 18 -4.02 -6.65 -9.99
C GLU A 18 -3.36 -7.95 -10.44
N ALA A 19 -2.33 -8.43 -9.73
CA ALA A 19 -1.66 -9.68 -10.06
C ALA A 19 -2.59 -10.91 -9.92
N VAL A 20 -3.49 -10.88 -8.94
CA VAL A 20 -4.52 -11.92 -8.74
C VAL A 20 -5.71 -11.73 -9.70
N GLY A 21 -5.93 -10.52 -10.20
CA GLY A 21 -7.09 -10.16 -11.02
C GLY A 21 -8.39 -9.99 -10.24
N ALA A 22 -8.32 -9.90 -8.92
CA ALA A 22 -9.49 -9.73 -8.05
C ALA A 22 -9.13 -9.05 -6.74
N VAL A 23 -10.08 -8.27 -6.21
CA VAL A 23 -10.02 -7.72 -4.85
C VAL A 23 -10.93 -8.55 -3.94
N PRO A 24 -10.49 -8.97 -2.75
CA PRO A 24 -11.30 -9.78 -1.84
C PRO A 24 -12.56 -9.03 -1.37
N ALA A 25 -13.57 -9.80 -0.97
CA ALA A 25 -14.72 -9.28 -0.25
C ALA A 25 -14.28 -8.85 1.16
N ALA A 26 -14.90 -7.80 1.69
CA ALA A 26 -14.69 -7.38 3.07
C ALA A 26 -15.21 -8.46 4.05
N ALA A 27 -14.50 -8.67 5.16
CA ALA A 27 -15.00 -9.51 6.24
C ALA A 27 -16.22 -8.85 6.92
N THR A 28 -17.03 -9.64 7.63
CA THR A 28 -18.24 -9.15 8.29
C THR A 28 -17.97 -8.12 9.39
N ASP A 29 -16.82 -8.26 10.06
CA ASP A 29 -16.31 -7.38 11.11
C ASP A 29 -15.34 -6.31 10.60
N GLU A 30 -15.16 -6.21 9.28
CA GLU A 30 -14.29 -5.20 8.67
C GLU A 30 -14.76 -3.78 9.01
N SER A 31 -13.80 -2.90 9.27
CA SER A 31 -14.02 -1.48 9.53
C SER A 31 -14.68 -0.78 8.35
N GLU A 32 -15.34 0.36 8.60
CA GLU A 32 -15.90 1.17 7.51
C GLU A 32 -14.81 1.65 6.54
N GLU A 33 -13.68 2.11 7.08
CA GLU A 33 -12.51 2.52 6.30
C GLU A 33 -11.95 1.37 5.46
N GLY A 34 -11.81 0.18 6.03
CA GLY A 34 -11.36 -1.01 5.30
C GLY A 34 -12.29 -1.40 4.15
N ARG A 35 -13.60 -1.27 4.34
CA ARG A 35 -14.58 -1.49 3.24
C ARG A 35 -14.40 -0.48 2.12
N ILE A 36 -14.29 0.81 2.46
CA ILE A 36 -14.05 1.89 1.49
C ILE A 36 -12.74 1.65 0.73
N PHE A 37 -11.68 1.27 1.44
CA PHE A 37 -10.39 0.95 0.83
C PHE A 37 -10.50 -0.18 -0.21
N LEU A 38 -11.20 -1.27 0.11
CA LEU A 38 -11.43 -2.36 -0.84
C LEU A 38 -12.35 -1.94 -2.01
N ASP A 39 -13.34 -1.10 -1.76
CA ASP A 39 -14.23 -0.56 -2.81
C ASP A 39 -13.45 0.30 -3.81
N VAL A 40 -12.53 1.16 -3.32
CA VAL A 40 -11.63 1.97 -4.14
C VAL A 40 -10.77 1.09 -5.03
N LEU A 41 -10.16 0.04 -4.48
CA LEU A 41 -9.34 -0.91 -5.26
C LEU A 41 -10.18 -1.68 -6.29
N ARG A 42 -11.43 -2.07 -5.95
CA ARG A 42 -12.35 -2.72 -6.89
C ARG A 42 -12.72 -1.81 -8.05
N ALA A 43 -13.00 -0.55 -7.78
CA ALA A 43 -13.29 0.44 -8.80
C ALA A 43 -12.07 0.64 -9.71
N SER A 44 -10.88 0.81 -9.13
CA SER A 44 -9.63 0.96 -9.88
C SER A 44 -9.32 -0.24 -10.77
N LEU A 45 -9.47 -1.47 -10.26
CA LEU A 45 -9.18 -2.70 -11.02
C LEU A 45 -10.11 -2.85 -12.25
N ARG A 46 -11.38 -2.44 -12.13
CA ARG A 46 -12.34 -2.44 -13.25
C ARG A 46 -12.01 -1.40 -14.31
N GLU A 47 -11.48 -0.25 -13.88
CA GLU A 47 -11.12 0.83 -14.79
C GLU A 47 -9.82 0.53 -15.54
N ASP A 48 -8.80 0.04 -14.83
CA ASP A 48 -7.47 -0.24 -15.38
C ASP A 48 -6.77 -1.33 -14.55
N PRO A 49 -6.68 -2.57 -15.06
CA PRO A 49 -6.19 -3.71 -14.31
C PRO A 49 -4.66 -3.74 -14.16
N GLN A 50 -3.96 -2.69 -14.57
CA GLN A 50 -2.50 -2.59 -14.54
C GLN A 50 -2.05 -1.20 -14.03
N ARG A 51 -2.94 -0.40 -13.46
CA ARG A 51 -2.67 0.97 -12.98
C ARG A 51 -1.59 0.93 -11.91
N TRP A 52 -1.82 0.17 -10.85
CA TRP A 52 -0.93 0.10 -9.68
C TRP A 52 0.36 -0.63 -9.99
N THR A 53 0.33 -1.66 -10.83
CA THR A 53 1.51 -2.37 -11.33
C THR A 53 2.46 -1.40 -12.04
N ARG A 54 1.94 -0.55 -12.93
CA ARG A 54 2.76 0.46 -13.62
C ARG A 54 3.24 1.57 -12.69
N ILE A 55 2.42 2.00 -11.73
CA ILE A 55 2.81 3.02 -10.74
C ILE A 55 3.92 2.47 -9.85
N GLY A 56 3.71 1.32 -9.21
CA GLY A 56 4.67 0.66 -8.31
C GLY A 56 6.02 0.43 -8.97
N ALA A 57 6.04 -0.03 -10.23
CA ALA A 57 7.28 -0.22 -10.99
C ALA A 57 8.04 1.08 -11.31
N ARG A 58 7.37 2.24 -11.28
CA ARG A 58 7.98 3.55 -11.55
C ARG A 58 8.38 4.30 -10.28
N LEU A 59 7.87 3.90 -9.12
CA LEU A 59 8.25 4.52 -7.85
C LEU A 59 9.71 4.18 -7.52
N ARG A 60 10.49 5.22 -7.21
CA ARG A 60 11.91 5.10 -6.86
C ARG A 60 12.12 4.85 -5.36
N GLY A 61 11.09 5.13 -4.57
CA GLY A 61 11.05 4.88 -3.14
C GLY A 61 10.02 5.73 -2.43
N VAL A 62 9.93 5.56 -1.11
CA VAL A 62 9.06 6.33 -0.21
C VAL A 62 9.85 6.87 0.98
N THR A 63 9.43 8.01 1.50
CA THR A 63 9.87 8.56 2.78
C THR A 63 8.66 8.52 3.71
N GLU A 64 8.80 7.96 4.90
CA GLU A 64 7.72 7.82 5.88
C GLU A 64 8.02 8.60 7.16
N GLU A 65 7.07 9.43 7.58
CA GLU A 65 7.22 10.39 8.68
C GLU A 65 6.81 9.83 10.04
N THR A 66 5.98 8.80 10.11
CA THR A 66 5.40 8.34 11.39
C THR A 66 5.87 6.96 11.82
N THR A 67 5.90 6.75 13.14
CA THR A 67 6.15 5.43 13.75
C THR A 67 5.19 4.36 13.21
N THR A 68 3.90 4.67 13.04
CA THR A 68 2.90 3.71 12.55
C THR A 68 3.19 3.28 11.11
N GLY A 69 3.46 4.22 10.22
CA GLY A 69 3.82 3.90 8.84
C GLY A 69 5.15 3.14 8.76
N VAL A 70 6.14 3.51 9.57
CA VAL A 70 7.44 2.82 9.66
C VAL A 70 7.27 1.36 10.06
N HIS A 71 6.41 1.06 11.04
CA HIS A 71 6.13 -0.34 11.40
C HIS A 71 5.54 -1.14 10.25
N ARG A 72 4.64 -0.54 9.45
CA ARG A 72 4.08 -1.19 8.24
C ARG A 72 5.17 -1.45 7.20
N LEU A 73 6.10 -0.51 7.00
CA LEU A 73 7.25 -0.68 6.11
C LEU A 73 8.16 -1.84 6.54
N TYR A 74 8.46 -1.96 7.84
CA TYR A 74 9.23 -3.09 8.35
C TYR A 74 8.53 -4.43 8.11
N GLN A 75 7.23 -4.53 8.38
CA GLN A 75 6.47 -5.76 8.11
C GLN A 75 6.52 -6.16 6.63
N LEU A 76 6.40 -5.19 5.71
CA LEU A 76 6.53 -5.43 4.28
C LEU A 76 7.95 -5.89 3.90
N ALA A 77 8.99 -5.27 4.49
CA ALA A 77 10.37 -5.62 4.23
C ALA A 77 10.71 -7.03 4.74
N GLU A 78 10.32 -7.37 5.96
CA GLU A 78 10.52 -8.69 6.57
C GLU A 78 9.82 -9.81 5.79
N GLN A 79 8.66 -9.52 5.20
CA GLN A 79 7.94 -10.46 4.35
C GLN A 79 8.48 -10.53 2.90
N GLY A 80 9.48 -9.71 2.55
CA GLY A 80 10.00 -9.61 1.19
C GLY A 80 9.00 -9.04 0.19
N LYS A 81 8.01 -8.27 0.67
CA LYS A 81 6.91 -7.71 -0.13
C LYS A 81 7.05 -6.22 -0.43
N LEU A 82 8.04 -5.57 0.16
CA LEU A 82 8.28 -4.15 -0.09
C LEU A 82 8.68 -3.92 -1.56
N LEU A 83 7.84 -3.20 -2.31
CA LEU A 83 7.96 -3.06 -3.76
C LEU A 83 9.07 -2.08 -4.18
N PHE A 84 9.44 -1.14 -3.32
CA PHE A 84 10.41 -0.09 -3.61
C PHE A 84 11.13 0.35 -2.33
N PRO A 85 12.34 0.94 -2.43
CA PRO A 85 13.09 1.41 -1.27
C PRO A 85 12.28 2.34 -0.36
N ALA A 86 12.50 2.25 0.95
CA ALA A 86 11.85 3.12 1.92
C ALA A 86 12.88 3.80 2.83
N ILE A 87 12.66 5.07 3.15
CA ILE A 87 13.44 5.85 4.11
C ILE A 87 12.55 6.15 5.32
N ASN A 88 12.99 5.71 6.49
CA ASN A 88 12.40 6.04 7.77
C ASN A 88 12.87 7.44 8.19
N VAL A 89 11.99 8.44 8.07
CA VAL A 89 12.27 9.82 8.48
C VAL A 89 11.99 10.00 9.98
N ASN A 90 10.96 9.33 10.50
CA ASN A 90 10.54 9.36 11.91
C ASN A 90 11.70 9.18 12.90
N ASP A 91 12.61 8.25 12.62
CA ASP A 91 13.72 7.90 13.52
C ASP A 91 14.98 8.76 13.29
N SER A 92 14.88 9.81 12.49
CA SER A 92 15.97 10.78 12.33
C SER A 92 16.11 11.59 13.63
N VAL A 93 17.31 11.59 14.21
CA VAL A 93 17.65 12.55 15.27
C VAL A 93 17.78 13.93 14.62
N THR A 94 17.04 14.90 15.13
CA THR A 94 17.04 16.29 14.64
C THR A 94 18.05 17.16 15.38
#